data_AF-A0A850ZPW0-F1
#
_entry.id   AF-A0A850ZPW0-F1
#
_cell.length_a   1.000
_cell.length_b   1.000
_cell.length_c   1.000
_cell.angle_alpha   90.00
_cell.angle_beta   90.00
_cell.angle_gamma   90.00
#
_symmetry.space_group_name_H-M   'P 1'
#
loop_
_entity.id
_entity.type
_entity.pdbx_description
1 polymer ?
#
loop_
_entity_poly.entity_id
_entity_poly.type
_entity_poly.pdbx_seq_one_letter_code
_entity_poly.pdbx_strand_id
1 'polypeptide(L)'
;RGTDAMGPRLCSWAPLGALLSLLFSTSTAYIATRENCCILDDRFGSFCPTTCGIADFLNEYYPTVDNDLQEMERILQRISNATVTADHLIQHIQGLYPSDKQTLPNSIDDFTQKSRKIIEEIIRYENTILSHETTIQQLTDTHIMNSNRITELKEKIAQLELLCQEPCKDRAEIQETTGRDCQDIANKGARNSGLYFIKPQRAKQSFLVYCEIDSYGNGWTVLQRRLDGSEDFSKNWVQYKEGFGHLSPDDTTEFWLGNEKMHLITTQSTLPYTLRIELEDWSGRK
;
A
#
# COMPACT_ATOMS: atom_id res chain seq x y z
N ARG A 1 61.13 19.62 58.57
CA ARG A 1 60.01 20.32 59.24
C ARG A 1 58.91 20.51 58.20
N GLY A 2 57.71 19.96 58.26
CA GLY A 2 57.01 19.06 59.21
C GLY A 2 56.30 17.92 58.43
N THR A 3 56.06 16.71 58.96
CA THR A 3 55.06 16.27 59.98
C THR A 3 53.62 16.51 59.49
N ASP A 4 52.67 15.57 59.39
CA ASP A 4 52.43 14.32 60.13
C ASP A 4 51.38 13.40 59.44
N ALA A 5 51.29 12.18 59.98
CA ALA A 5 50.12 11.29 60.11
C ALA A 5 49.86 10.20 59.03
N MET A 6 50.26 8.99 59.44
CA MET A 6 50.07 7.67 58.82
C MET A 6 48.67 7.09 59.05
N GLY A 7 48.14 6.37 58.04
CA GLY A 7 47.02 5.42 58.11
C GLY A 7 47.34 4.10 57.36
N PRO A 8 46.65 2.97 57.69
CA PRO A 8 47.09 1.56 57.54
C PRO A 8 46.94 0.99 56.10
N ARG A 9 47.81 0.11 55.56
CA ARG A 9 48.26 -1.28 55.84
C ARG A 9 47.37 -2.41 55.27
N LEU A 10 48.09 -3.43 54.73
CA LEU A 10 47.78 -4.85 54.43
C LEU A 10 47.65 -5.18 52.94
N CYS A 11 48.33 -6.19 52.36
CA CYS A 11 49.46 -7.01 52.80
C CYS A 11 50.00 -7.72 51.53
N SER A 12 51.27 -7.48 51.18
CA SER A 12 51.98 -8.20 50.11
C SER A 12 52.64 -9.44 50.69
N TRP A 13 52.57 -10.55 49.96
CA TRP A 13 53.10 -11.85 50.33
C TRP A 13 54.63 -11.86 50.15
N ALA A 14 55.35 -12.17 51.23
CA ALA A 14 56.78 -12.44 51.20
C ALA A 14 57.01 -13.96 51.17
N PRO A 15 57.92 -14.49 50.34
CA PRO A 15 58.35 -15.87 50.45
C PRO A 15 59.45 -15.98 51.52
N LEU A 16 59.16 -16.78 52.55
CA LEU A 16 60.10 -17.26 53.55
C LEU A 16 60.96 -18.36 52.91
N GLY A 17 62.21 -18.03 52.60
CA GLY A 17 63.23 -19.01 52.25
C GLY A 17 64.54 -18.55 52.85
N ALA A 18 64.95 -19.16 53.96
CA ALA A 18 66.33 -19.48 54.32
C ALA A 18 66.49 -19.73 55.83
N LEU A 19 67.24 -20.79 56.14
CA LEU A 19 68.10 -20.93 57.32
C LEU A 19 67.43 -21.25 58.67
N LEU A 20 66.83 -22.43 58.76
CA LEU A 20 66.82 -23.17 60.03
C LEU A 20 68.26 -23.61 60.33
N SER A 21 68.94 -22.83 61.17
CA SER A 21 70.26 -23.14 61.70
C SER A 21 70.14 -23.17 63.23
N LEU A 22 70.74 -24.20 63.84
CA LEU A 22 71.10 -24.29 65.26
C LEU A 22 69.97 -24.70 66.23
N LEU A 23 69.62 -25.99 66.21
CA LEU A 23 69.29 -26.73 67.44
C LEU A 23 70.48 -27.62 67.79
N PHE A 24 71.58 -27.01 68.24
CA PHE A 24 72.50 -27.76 69.10
C PHE A 24 71.84 -27.81 70.47
N SER A 25 71.24 -28.95 70.80
CA SER A 25 70.91 -29.28 72.19
C SER A 25 72.18 -29.06 73.01
N THR A 26 72.13 -28.11 73.95
CA THR A 26 73.14 -27.96 74.98
C THR A 26 73.10 -29.23 75.83
N SER A 27 73.83 -30.26 75.41
CA SER A 27 74.14 -31.40 76.26
C SER A 27 75.03 -30.86 77.37
N THR A 28 74.43 -30.42 78.47
CA THR A 28 75.16 -30.12 79.70
C THR A 28 75.85 -31.41 80.10
N ALA A 29 77.15 -31.51 79.81
CA ALA A 29 77.95 -32.64 80.26
C ALA A 29 77.80 -32.74 81.79
N TYR A 30 77.36 -33.90 82.27
CA TYR A 30 77.15 -34.11 83.69
C TYR A 30 78.52 -34.14 84.38
N ILE A 31 78.82 -33.14 85.21
CA ILE A 31 80.10 -33.03 85.92
C ILE A 31 79.92 -33.62 87.32
N ALA A 32 80.68 -34.66 87.66
CA ALA A 32 80.64 -35.27 88.99
C ALA A 32 81.24 -34.33 90.04
N THR A 33 80.42 -33.84 90.97
CA THR A 33 80.82 -33.00 92.11
C THR A 33 80.70 -33.76 93.43
N ARG A 34 81.38 -33.27 94.49
CA ARG A 34 81.40 -33.92 95.82
C ARG A 34 80.02 -34.10 96.48
N GLU A 35 79.03 -33.34 96.03
CA GLU A 35 77.66 -33.37 96.53
C GLU A 35 76.81 -34.46 95.86
N ASN A 36 77.24 -34.96 94.69
CA ASN A 36 76.43 -35.80 93.81
C ASN A 36 76.98 -37.24 93.70
N CYS A 37 78.05 -37.58 94.43
CA CYS A 37 78.72 -38.88 94.41
C CYS A 37 79.08 -39.33 95.84
N CYS A 38 78.64 -40.53 96.24
CA CYS A 38 78.73 -41.01 97.63
C CYS A 38 80.13 -41.45 98.08
N ILE A 39 81.08 -41.66 97.16
CA ILE A 39 82.50 -41.94 97.47
C ILE A 39 83.35 -41.24 96.40
N LEU A 40 84.12 -40.23 96.80
CA LEU A 40 85.10 -39.57 95.93
C LEU A 40 86.45 -39.58 96.65
N ASP A 41 87.36 -40.40 96.15
CA ASP A 41 88.77 -40.45 96.56
C ASP A 41 89.62 -40.01 95.36
N ASP A 42 90.42 -38.96 95.57
CA ASP A 42 91.18 -38.28 94.51
C ASP A 42 92.19 -39.20 93.80
N ARG A 43 92.48 -40.38 94.38
CA ARG A 43 93.36 -41.39 93.77
C ARG A 43 92.73 -42.14 92.59
N PHE A 44 91.39 -42.14 92.46
CA PHE A 44 90.68 -42.91 91.43
C PHE A 44 90.33 -42.10 90.16
N GLY A 45 90.65 -40.80 90.12
CA GLY A 45 90.42 -39.94 88.95
C GLY A 45 88.96 -39.53 88.77
N SER A 46 88.60 -39.08 87.55
CA SER A 46 87.23 -38.64 87.24
C SER A 46 86.31 -39.83 86.98
N PHE A 47 85.14 -39.84 87.61
CA PHE A 47 84.14 -40.88 87.42
C PHE A 47 83.36 -40.64 86.13
N CYS A 48 83.28 -41.68 85.29
CA CYS A 48 82.43 -41.72 84.10
C CYS A 48 81.25 -42.67 84.35
N PRO A 49 80.10 -42.48 83.68
CA PRO A 49 79.04 -43.47 83.67
C PRO A 49 79.57 -44.83 83.26
N THR A 50 79.07 -45.89 83.89
CA THR A 50 79.45 -47.25 83.51
C THR A 50 78.88 -47.58 82.13
N THR A 51 79.45 -48.59 81.48
CA THR A 51 78.93 -49.09 80.20
C THR A 51 77.47 -49.55 80.30
N CYS A 52 77.00 -49.98 81.48
CA CYS A 52 75.58 -50.25 81.71
C CYS A 52 74.74 -48.96 81.62
N GLY A 53 75.17 -47.86 82.24
CA GLY A 53 74.46 -46.58 82.18
C GLY A 53 74.40 -45.99 80.76
N ILE A 54 75.44 -46.21 79.95
CA ILE A 54 75.42 -45.83 78.53
C ILE A 54 74.50 -46.74 77.72
N ALA A 55 74.53 -48.05 77.95
CA ALA A 55 73.66 -49.00 77.26
C ALA A 55 72.17 -48.78 77.58
N ASP A 56 71.83 -48.49 78.83
CA ASP A 56 70.47 -48.17 79.25
C ASP A 56 70.00 -46.84 78.64
N PHE A 57 70.83 -45.80 78.67
CA PHE A 57 70.53 -44.53 78.01
C PHE A 57 70.32 -44.72 76.50
N LEU A 58 71.14 -45.53 75.83
CA LEU A 58 70.97 -45.83 74.41
C LEU A 58 69.71 -46.66 74.16
N ASN A 59 69.38 -47.63 75.00
CA ASN A 59 68.15 -48.42 74.89
C ASN A 59 66.88 -47.58 75.13
N GLU A 60 66.96 -46.50 75.90
CA GLU A 60 65.84 -45.57 76.11
C GLU A 60 65.77 -44.51 74.99
N TYR A 61 66.92 -44.03 74.51
CA TYR A 61 67.03 -43.01 73.48
C TYR A 61 66.70 -43.53 72.08
N TYR A 62 67.24 -44.69 71.68
CA TYR A 62 67.04 -45.26 70.34
C TYR A 62 65.57 -45.44 69.95
N PRO A 63 64.70 -46.11 70.73
CA PRO A 63 63.31 -46.32 70.35
C PRO A 63 62.51 -45.01 70.34
N THR A 64 62.92 -44.01 71.13
CA THR A 64 62.28 -42.68 71.12
C THR A 64 62.58 -41.95 69.81
N VAL A 65 63.86 -41.89 69.41
CA VAL A 65 64.27 -41.24 68.16
C VAL A 65 63.82 -42.03 66.93
N ASP A 66 63.80 -43.36 66.98
CA ASP A 66 63.32 -44.20 65.89
C ASP A 66 61.81 -44.00 65.66
N ASN A 67 61.02 -43.90 66.73
CA ASN A 67 59.60 -43.55 66.62
C ASN A 67 59.40 -42.14 66.03
N ASP A 68 60.18 -41.15 66.46
CA ASP A 68 60.09 -39.79 65.92
C ASP A 68 60.46 -39.73 64.42
N LEU A 69 61.47 -40.49 64.00
CA LEU A 69 61.86 -40.62 62.59
C LEU A 69 60.77 -41.30 61.76
N GLN A 70 60.17 -42.38 62.28
CA GLN A 70 59.05 -43.06 61.61
C GLN A 70 57.82 -42.17 61.50
N GLU A 71 57.53 -41.34 62.50
CA GLU A 71 56.42 -40.40 62.46
C GLU A 71 56.66 -39.28 61.44
N MET A 72 57.88 -38.74 61.37
CA MET A 72 58.24 -37.77 60.33
C MET A 72 58.13 -38.37 58.93
N GLU A 73 58.55 -39.63 58.72
CA GLU A 73 58.37 -40.33 57.45
C GLU A 73 56.88 -40.50 57.09
N ARG A 74 56.05 -40.86 58.07
CA ARG A 74 54.58 -40.94 57.89
C ARG A 74 53.96 -39.62 57.47
N ILE A 75 54.37 -38.52 58.12
CA ILE A 75 53.87 -37.18 57.78
C ILE A 75 54.31 -36.78 56.36
N LEU A 76 55.56 -37.03 55.99
CA LEU A 76 56.09 -36.77 54.66
C LEU A 76 55.31 -37.54 53.57
N GLN A 77 55.03 -38.82 53.81
CA GLN A 77 54.21 -39.62 52.88
C GLN A 77 52.78 -39.08 52.76
N ARG A 78 52.19 -38.61 53.85
CA ARG A 78 50.83 -38.04 53.84
C ARG A 78 50.78 -36.72 53.06
N ILE A 79 51.78 -35.86 53.23
CA ILE A 79 51.92 -34.61 52.48
C ILE A 79 52.12 -34.92 50.99
N SER A 80 53.02 -35.86 50.66
CA SER A 80 53.30 -36.28 49.29
C SER A 80 52.04 -36.80 48.56
N ASN A 81 51.28 -37.69 49.21
CA ASN A 81 50.02 -38.21 48.67
C ASN A 81 48.99 -37.09 48.44
N ALA A 82 48.90 -36.12 49.35
CA ALA A 82 48.01 -34.98 49.21
C ALA A 82 48.42 -34.06 48.04
N THR A 83 49.72 -33.80 47.84
CA THR A 83 50.20 -33.00 46.71
C THR A 83 49.95 -33.67 45.38
N VAL A 84 50.20 -34.98 45.26
CA VAL A 84 49.91 -35.73 44.01
C VAL A 84 48.42 -35.71 43.69
N THR A 85 47.56 -35.84 44.70
CA THR A 85 46.10 -35.78 44.52
C THR A 85 45.64 -34.40 44.06
N ALA A 86 46.20 -33.34 44.66
CA ALA A 86 45.90 -31.97 44.27
C ALA A 86 46.33 -31.70 42.81
N ASP A 87 47.48 -32.23 42.39
CA ASP A 87 48.00 -32.05 41.04
C ASP A 87 47.12 -32.78 39.99
N HIS A 88 46.65 -33.99 40.30
CA HIS A 88 45.69 -34.70 39.47
C HIS A 88 44.34 -33.96 39.34
N LEU A 89 43.84 -33.37 40.43
CA LEU A 89 42.63 -32.55 40.41
C LEU A 89 42.82 -31.30 39.54
N ILE A 90 43.97 -30.64 39.63
CA ILE A 90 44.30 -29.47 38.80
C ILE A 90 44.35 -29.88 37.32
N GLN A 91 45.00 -31.00 36.98
CA GLN A 91 45.03 -31.51 35.60
C GLN A 91 43.62 -31.86 35.09
N HIS A 92 42.76 -32.45 35.93
CA HIS A 92 41.38 -32.75 35.55
C HIS A 92 40.56 -31.48 35.30
N ILE A 93 40.70 -30.48 36.18
CA ILE A 93 40.03 -29.17 36.02
C ILE A 93 40.54 -28.45 34.76
N GLN A 94 41.85 -28.50 34.48
CA GLN A 94 42.42 -27.93 33.26
C GLN A 94 41.97 -28.67 31.98
N GLY A 95 41.72 -29.99 32.07
CA GLY A 95 41.13 -30.77 30.98
C GLY A 95 39.66 -30.41 30.72
N LEU A 96 38.90 -30.11 31.77
CA LEU A 96 37.51 -29.62 31.67
C LEU A 96 37.43 -28.16 31.20
N TYR A 97 38.42 -27.34 31.57
CA TYR A 97 38.51 -25.92 31.24
C TYR A 97 39.89 -25.58 30.65
N PRO A 98 40.14 -25.94 29.38
CA PRO A 98 41.36 -25.53 28.71
C PRO A 98 41.46 -24.01 28.65
N SER A 99 42.67 -23.46 28.88
CA SER A 99 42.92 -22.00 28.89
C SER A 99 42.86 -21.36 27.51
N ASP A 100 42.85 -22.17 26.45
CA ASP A 100 42.40 -21.68 25.15
C ASP A 100 40.90 -21.42 25.26
N LYS A 101 40.51 -20.16 25.05
CA LYS A 101 39.11 -19.76 24.88
C LYS A 101 38.49 -20.72 23.86
N GLN A 102 37.83 -21.77 24.33
CA GLN A 102 36.82 -22.47 23.55
C GLN A 102 35.80 -21.38 23.26
N THR A 103 35.90 -20.81 22.06
CA THR A 103 34.91 -19.91 21.52
C THR A 103 33.66 -20.76 21.42
N LEU A 104 32.86 -20.74 22.49
CA LEU A 104 31.48 -21.17 22.44
C LEU A 104 30.94 -20.48 21.18
N PRO A 105 30.46 -21.22 20.17
CA PRO A 105 30.07 -20.61 18.91
C PRO A 105 29.14 -19.46 19.26
N ASN A 106 29.35 -18.29 18.67
CA ASN A 106 28.56 -17.09 18.87
C ASN A 106 27.04 -17.29 18.60
N SER A 107 26.54 -18.51 18.43
CA SER A 107 25.14 -18.93 18.36
C SER A 107 24.19 -18.06 19.19
N ILE A 108 24.38 -17.94 20.51
CA ILE A 108 23.46 -17.16 21.36
C ILE A 108 23.53 -15.66 21.03
N ASP A 109 24.74 -15.14 20.75
CA ASP A 109 24.94 -13.73 20.40
C ASP A 109 24.40 -13.42 18.98
N ASP A 110 24.57 -14.32 18.02
CA ASP A 110 24.05 -14.24 16.65
C ASP A 110 22.51 -14.30 16.65
N PHE A 111 21.90 -15.18 17.45
CA PHE A 111 20.45 -15.23 17.61
C PHE A 111 19.90 -13.99 18.34
N THR A 112 20.58 -13.49 19.37
CA THR A 112 20.17 -12.24 20.04
C THR A 112 20.39 -11.01 19.17
N GLN A 113 21.40 -10.99 18.30
CA GLN A 113 21.62 -9.94 17.30
C GLN A 113 20.58 -10.01 16.17
N LYS A 114 20.24 -11.21 15.68
CA LYS A 114 19.15 -11.42 14.71
C LYS A 114 17.79 -11.02 15.29
N SER A 115 17.51 -11.40 16.53
CA SER A 115 16.28 -10.99 17.21
C SER A 115 16.19 -9.48 17.35
N ARG A 116 17.29 -8.79 17.67
CA ARG A 116 17.33 -7.31 17.68
C ARG A 116 17.06 -6.71 16.31
N LYS A 117 17.70 -7.22 15.24
CA LYS A 117 17.44 -6.76 13.86
C LYS A 117 15.99 -6.96 13.44
N ILE A 118 15.36 -8.08 13.82
CA ILE A 118 13.94 -8.33 13.53
C ILE A 118 13.04 -7.33 14.26
N ILE A 119 13.34 -7.01 15.53
CA ILE A 119 12.58 -6.01 16.29
C ILE A 119 12.71 -4.62 15.67
N GLU A 120 13.90 -4.24 15.21
CA GLU A 120 14.12 -2.97 14.50
C GLU A 120 13.30 -2.88 13.20
N GLU A 121 13.23 -3.96 12.42
CA GLU A 121 12.38 -4.04 11.23
C GLU A 121 10.87 -4.00 11.58
N ILE A 122 10.44 -4.63 12.68
CA ILE A 122 9.04 -4.56 13.14
C ILE A 122 8.64 -3.12 13.45
N ILE A 123 9.48 -2.36 14.17
CA ILE A 123 9.22 -0.95 14.48
C ILE A 123 9.15 -0.11 13.20
N ARG A 124 9.96 -0.44 12.18
CA ARG A 124 9.89 0.22 10.87
C ARG A 124 8.59 -0.10 10.12
N TYR A 125 8.16 -1.36 10.12
CA TYR A 125 6.92 -1.78 9.48
C TYR A 125 5.69 -1.18 10.14
N GLU A 126 5.69 -0.92 11.45
CA GLU A 126 4.59 -0.26 12.16
C GLU A 126 4.19 1.07 11.50
N ASN A 127 5.16 1.96 11.25
CA ASN A 127 4.91 3.24 10.57
C ASN A 127 4.44 3.06 9.11
N THR A 128 4.94 2.01 8.44
CA THR A 128 4.56 1.70 7.06
C THR A 128 3.11 1.19 6.99
N ILE A 129 2.70 0.36 7.96
CA ILE A 129 1.34 -0.14 8.08
C ILE A 129 0.36 1.01 8.30
N LEU A 130 0.68 1.94 9.21
CA LEU A 130 -0.14 3.14 9.44
C LEU A 130 -0.25 4.00 8.17
N SER A 131 0.84 4.19 7.44
CA SER A 131 0.81 4.90 6.16
C SER A 131 -0.03 4.19 5.09
N HIS A 132 -0.02 2.86 5.04
CA HIS A 132 -0.84 2.12 4.10
C HIS A 132 -2.32 2.13 4.50
N GLU A 133 -2.63 2.07 5.80
CA GLU A 133 -3.99 2.16 6.31
C GLU A 133 -4.64 3.50 5.93
N THR A 134 -3.91 4.62 6.08
CA THR A 134 -4.38 5.93 5.61
C THR A 134 -4.59 6.00 4.09
N THR A 135 -3.71 5.37 3.31
CA THR A 135 -3.85 5.30 1.85
C THR A 135 -5.10 4.50 1.46
N ILE A 136 -5.34 3.37 2.12
CA ILE A 136 -6.54 2.55 1.92
C ILE A 136 -7.80 3.36 2.25
N GLN A 137 -7.79 4.12 3.34
CA GLN A 137 -8.92 4.98 3.69
C GLN A 137 -9.19 6.04 2.61
N GLN A 138 -8.16 6.75 2.15
CA GLN A 138 -8.30 7.75 1.08
C GLN A 138 -8.85 7.16 -0.22
N LEU A 139 -8.38 5.96 -0.61
CA LEU A 139 -8.88 5.27 -1.80
C LEU A 139 -10.33 4.82 -1.60
N THR A 140 -10.70 4.38 -0.40
CA THR A 140 -12.07 3.99 -0.05
C THR A 140 -13.01 5.19 -0.15
N ASP A 141 -12.63 6.34 0.41
CA ASP A 141 -13.42 7.57 0.34
C ASP A 141 -13.59 8.03 -1.12
N THR A 142 -12.54 7.93 -1.93
CA THR A 142 -12.57 8.24 -3.36
C THR A 142 -13.49 7.28 -4.12
N HIS A 143 -13.45 5.98 -3.80
CA HIS A 143 -14.33 4.99 -4.40
C HIS A 143 -15.80 5.27 -4.07
N ILE A 144 -16.11 5.58 -2.81
CA ILE A 144 -17.46 5.96 -2.38
C ILE A 144 -17.93 7.21 -3.13
N MET A 145 -17.09 8.24 -3.21
CA MET A 145 -17.39 9.47 -3.93
C MET A 145 -17.68 9.20 -5.41
N ASN A 146 -16.85 8.41 -6.08
CA ASN A 146 -17.05 8.03 -7.48
C ASN A 146 -18.33 7.23 -7.67
N SER A 147 -18.63 6.29 -6.76
CA SER A 147 -19.88 5.52 -6.78
C SER A 147 -21.10 6.44 -6.67
N ASN A 148 -21.07 7.44 -5.78
CA ASN A 148 -22.13 8.42 -5.65
C ASN A 148 -22.31 9.26 -6.92
N ARG A 149 -21.19 9.71 -7.53
CA ARG A 149 -21.22 10.44 -8.81
C ARG A 149 -21.78 9.60 -9.95
N ILE A 150 -21.50 8.30 -9.99
CA ILE A 150 -22.08 7.39 -10.99
C ILE A 150 -23.60 7.29 -10.80
N THR A 151 -24.08 7.21 -9.57
CA THR A 151 -25.53 7.20 -9.30
C THR A 151 -26.19 8.50 -9.75
N GLU A 152 -25.59 9.66 -9.46
CA GLU A 152 -26.07 10.96 -9.93
C GLU A 152 -26.06 11.05 -11.46
N LEU A 153 -25.00 10.56 -12.11
CA LEU A 153 -24.92 10.52 -13.58
C LEU A 153 -26.00 9.63 -14.18
N LYS A 154 -26.29 8.47 -13.58
CA LYS A 154 -27.37 7.59 -14.02
C LYS A 154 -28.74 8.29 -13.93
N GLU A 155 -28.97 9.04 -12.86
CA GLU A 155 -30.20 9.83 -12.71
C GLU A 155 -30.30 10.90 -13.80
N LYS A 156 -29.21 11.64 -14.07
CA LYS A 156 -29.20 12.64 -15.14
C LYS A 156 -29.38 12.05 -16.53
N ILE A 157 -28.82 10.86 -16.78
CA ILE A 157 -29.03 10.15 -18.05
C ILE A 157 -30.50 9.77 -18.21
N ALA A 158 -31.14 9.24 -17.16
CA ALA A 158 -32.57 8.92 -17.20
C ALA A 158 -33.43 10.17 -17.44
N GLN A 159 -33.07 11.31 -16.84
CA GLN A 159 -33.74 12.60 -17.11
C GLN A 159 -33.54 13.06 -18.56
N LEU A 160 -32.33 12.94 -19.10
CA LEU A 160 -32.03 13.31 -20.48
C LEU A 160 -32.78 12.42 -21.48
N GLU A 161 -32.85 11.13 -21.21
CA GLU A 161 -33.57 10.16 -22.05
C GLU A 161 -35.07 10.49 -22.15
N LEU A 162 -35.67 11.02 -21.08
CA LEU A 162 -37.06 11.47 -21.09
C LEU A 162 -37.28 12.70 -21.99
N LEU A 163 -36.30 13.61 -22.04
CA LEU A 163 -36.39 14.83 -22.86
C LEU A 163 -36.27 14.54 -24.37
N CYS A 164 -35.60 13.45 -24.73
CA CYS A 164 -35.30 13.09 -26.12
C CYS A 164 -36.30 12.09 -26.73
N GLN A 165 -37.49 11.93 -26.14
CA GLN A 165 -38.51 11.01 -26.66
C GLN A 165 -39.22 11.52 -27.91
N GLU A 166 -39.45 12.83 -28.00
CA GLU A 166 -40.14 13.42 -29.14
C GLU A 166 -39.16 13.75 -30.28
N PRO A 167 -39.52 13.42 -31.54
CA PRO A 167 -38.70 13.78 -32.69
C PRO A 167 -38.69 15.29 -32.91
N CYS A 168 -37.76 15.77 -33.75
CA CYS A 168 -37.75 17.16 -34.15
C CYS A 168 -39.09 17.56 -34.78
N LYS A 169 -39.69 18.64 -34.27
CA LYS A 169 -40.92 19.19 -34.83
C LYS A 169 -40.63 19.79 -36.20
N ASP A 170 -41.16 19.17 -37.25
CA ASP A 170 -41.09 19.70 -38.60
C ASP A 170 -41.89 21.01 -38.71
N ARG A 171 -41.34 22.00 -39.41
CA ARG A 171 -41.99 23.27 -39.70
C ARG A 171 -42.91 23.17 -40.92
N ALA A 172 -42.74 22.16 -41.76
CA ALA A 172 -43.58 21.90 -42.92
C ALA A 172 -44.92 21.25 -42.52
N GLU A 173 -45.71 21.94 -41.70
CA GLU A 173 -47.01 21.43 -41.25
C GLU A 173 -48.03 21.41 -42.39
N ILE A 174 -48.61 20.23 -42.64
CA ILE A 174 -49.66 20.02 -43.63
C ILE A 174 -51.01 20.10 -42.91
N GLN A 175 -51.90 20.92 -43.45
CA GLN A 175 -53.22 21.14 -42.88
C GLN A 175 -54.12 19.91 -43.13
N GLU A 176 -54.93 19.54 -42.13
CA GLU A 176 -55.77 18.34 -42.18
C GLU A 176 -56.99 18.46 -43.12
N THR A 177 -57.44 19.70 -43.36
CA THR A 177 -58.64 19.93 -44.19
C THR A 177 -58.36 19.54 -45.64
N THR A 178 -59.25 18.75 -46.24
CA THR A 178 -59.12 18.34 -47.64
C THR A 178 -60.34 18.76 -48.46
N GLY A 179 -60.16 18.91 -49.76
CA GLY A 179 -61.21 19.28 -50.69
C GLY A 179 -60.85 18.98 -52.14
N ARG A 180 -61.73 19.39 -53.05
CA ARG A 180 -61.49 19.23 -54.50
C ARG A 180 -60.43 20.20 -55.01
N ASP A 181 -60.40 21.40 -54.44
CA ASP A 181 -59.44 22.47 -54.68
C ASP A 181 -59.37 23.38 -53.43
N CYS A 182 -58.51 24.42 -53.48
CA CYS A 182 -58.36 25.36 -52.37
C CYS A 182 -59.63 26.16 -52.06
N GLN A 183 -60.52 26.39 -53.03
CA GLN A 183 -61.78 27.09 -52.77
C GLN A 183 -62.74 26.20 -51.98
N ASP A 184 -62.84 24.91 -52.32
CA ASP A 184 -63.60 23.92 -51.55
C ASP A 184 -63.07 23.79 -50.10
N ILE A 185 -61.75 23.89 -49.92
CA ILE A 185 -61.10 23.93 -48.61
C ILE A 185 -61.48 25.21 -47.83
N ALA A 186 -61.41 26.39 -48.47
CA ALA A 186 -61.80 27.65 -47.84
C ALA A 186 -63.29 27.67 -47.44
N ASN A 187 -64.15 27.08 -48.28
CA ASN A 187 -65.59 26.92 -48.01
C ASN A 187 -65.87 26.00 -46.81
N LYS A 188 -64.98 25.04 -46.53
CA LYS A 188 -65.05 24.16 -45.35
C LYS A 188 -64.58 24.83 -44.05
N GLY A 189 -64.13 26.08 -44.13
CA GLY A 189 -63.75 26.88 -42.96
C GLY A 189 -62.26 27.07 -42.77
N ALA A 190 -61.41 26.58 -43.69
CA ALA A 190 -59.99 26.91 -43.66
C ALA A 190 -59.77 28.41 -43.87
N ARG A 191 -58.83 28.99 -43.10
CA ARG A 191 -58.51 30.43 -43.12
C ARG A 191 -57.02 30.73 -43.26
N ASN A 192 -56.16 29.74 -43.00
CA ASN A 192 -54.72 29.91 -43.06
C ASN A 192 -54.20 29.49 -44.43
N SER A 193 -53.39 30.33 -45.07
CA SER A 193 -52.61 29.89 -46.23
C SER A 193 -51.59 28.83 -45.81
N GLY A 194 -51.28 27.90 -46.71
CA GLY A 194 -50.34 26.82 -46.41
C GLY A 194 -50.53 25.59 -47.28
N LEU A 195 -50.01 24.46 -46.80
CA LEU A 195 -50.01 23.19 -47.51
C LEU A 195 -51.27 22.39 -47.23
N TYR A 196 -51.97 21.99 -48.28
CA TYR A 196 -53.20 21.19 -48.18
C TYR A 196 -53.20 20.06 -49.20
N PHE A 197 -53.84 18.94 -48.85
CA PHE A 197 -54.13 17.87 -49.80
C PHE A 197 -55.45 18.12 -50.51
N ILE A 198 -55.42 18.13 -51.84
CA ILE A 198 -56.61 18.19 -52.69
C ILE A 198 -56.80 16.91 -53.49
N LYS A 199 -58.06 16.59 -53.78
CA LYS A 199 -58.44 15.51 -54.69
C LYS A 199 -59.51 15.99 -55.67
N PRO A 200 -59.11 16.45 -56.86
CA PRO A 200 -60.06 16.81 -57.92
C PRO A 200 -60.97 15.65 -58.29
N GLN A 201 -62.18 15.94 -58.80
CA GLN A 201 -63.25 14.95 -58.95
C GLN A 201 -62.87 13.73 -59.83
N ARG A 202 -62.06 13.95 -60.86
CA ARG A 202 -61.58 12.88 -61.78
C ARG A 202 -60.20 12.33 -61.40
N ALA A 203 -59.58 12.85 -60.34
CA ALA A 203 -58.26 12.42 -59.90
C ALA A 203 -58.33 11.09 -59.15
N LYS A 204 -57.46 10.15 -59.51
CA LYS A 204 -57.36 8.85 -58.83
C LYS A 204 -56.76 8.99 -57.43
N GLN A 205 -55.73 9.83 -57.29
CA GLN A 205 -54.98 10.07 -56.06
C GLN A 205 -55.04 11.55 -55.68
N SER A 206 -54.99 11.82 -54.37
CA SER A 206 -54.81 13.18 -53.85
C SER A 206 -53.35 13.61 -53.98
N PHE A 207 -53.12 14.91 -54.06
CA PHE A 207 -51.78 15.48 -54.11
C PHE A 207 -51.71 16.79 -53.31
N LEU A 208 -50.50 17.14 -52.90
CA LEU A 208 -50.22 18.32 -52.10
C LEU A 208 -50.19 19.57 -52.99
N VAL A 209 -50.78 20.66 -52.50
CA VAL A 209 -50.78 21.99 -53.13
C VAL A 209 -50.56 23.06 -52.07
N TYR A 210 -50.06 24.22 -52.50
CA TYR A 210 -50.12 25.42 -51.69
C TYR A 210 -51.43 26.18 -51.98
N CYS A 211 -52.19 26.45 -50.92
CA CYS A 211 -53.40 27.24 -50.96
C CYS A 211 -53.13 28.62 -50.36
N GLU A 212 -53.42 29.67 -51.14
CA GLU A 212 -53.49 31.04 -50.65
C GLU A 212 -54.96 31.34 -50.31
N ILE A 213 -55.26 31.52 -49.02
CA ILE A 213 -56.60 31.82 -48.54
C ILE A 213 -56.62 33.24 -48.00
N ASP A 214 -57.50 34.07 -48.55
CA ASP A 214 -57.69 35.44 -48.07
C ASP A 214 -58.71 35.53 -46.91
N SER A 215 -58.77 36.71 -46.28
CA SER A 215 -59.74 37.00 -45.20
C SER A 215 -61.20 36.94 -45.65
N TYR A 216 -61.46 36.98 -46.96
CA TYR A 216 -62.79 36.94 -47.56
C TYR A 216 -63.24 35.50 -47.87
N GLY A 217 -62.37 34.50 -47.66
CA GLY A 217 -62.65 33.10 -47.92
C GLY A 217 -62.45 32.68 -49.38
N ASN A 218 -61.73 33.47 -50.18
CA ASN A 218 -61.29 33.05 -51.51
C ASN A 218 -60.04 32.18 -51.37
N GLY A 219 -60.07 30.99 -51.96
CA GLY A 219 -58.99 30.02 -51.92
C GLY A 219 -58.34 29.84 -53.30
N TRP A 220 -57.16 30.40 -53.48
CA TRP A 220 -56.36 30.25 -54.69
C TRP A 220 -55.45 29.04 -54.60
N THR A 221 -55.49 28.18 -55.63
CA THR A 221 -54.52 27.08 -55.77
C THR A 221 -53.34 27.57 -56.57
N VAL A 222 -52.16 27.67 -55.96
CA VAL A 222 -50.97 28.15 -56.66
C VAL A 222 -50.41 27.04 -57.54
N LEU A 223 -50.34 27.32 -58.84
CA LEU A 223 -49.88 26.36 -59.86
C LEU A 223 -48.36 26.46 -60.09
N GLN A 224 -47.79 27.64 -59.89
CA GLN A 224 -46.40 27.96 -60.17
C GLN A 224 -45.95 29.12 -59.28
N ARG A 225 -44.71 29.05 -58.76
CA ARG A 225 -44.10 30.11 -57.95
C ARG A 225 -42.62 30.33 -58.33
N ARG A 226 -42.21 31.59 -58.54
CA ARG A 226 -40.81 32.06 -58.66
C ARG A 226 -40.55 33.16 -57.64
N LEU A 227 -39.36 33.20 -57.06
CA LEU A 227 -38.95 34.26 -56.13
C LEU A 227 -37.42 34.50 -56.08
N ASP A 228 -36.59 33.46 -56.10
CA ASP A 228 -35.15 33.56 -55.79
C ASP A 228 -34.23 32.85 -56.81
N GLY A 229 -34.80 32.11 -57.76
CA GLY A 229 -34.04 31.31 -58.73
C GLY A 229 -33.40 30.06 -58.12
N SER A 230 -33.87 29.58 -56.97
CA SER A 230 -33.37 28.37 -56.31
C SER A 230 -33.67 27.08 -57.10
N GLU A 231 -34.77 27.06 -57.86
CA GLU A 231 -35.15 25.91 -58.67
C GLU A 231 -34.81 26.10 -60.15
N ASP A 232 -34.30 25.03 -60.75
CA ASP A 232 -34.01 25.00 -62.18
C ASP A 232 -35.26 24.64 -62.98
N PHE A 233 -35.72 25.55 -63.84
CA PHE A 233 -36.89 25.33 -64.71
C PHE A 233 -36.51 24.72 -66.08
N SER A 234 -35.24 24.46 -66.37
CA SER A 234 -34.82 23.75 -67.59
C SER A 234 -35.06 22.24 -67.47
N LYS A 235 -36.33 21.84 -67.38
CA LYS A 235 -36.76 20.46 -67.12
C LYS A 235 -37.33 19.77 -68.37
N ASN A 236 -37.31 18.43 -68.34
CA ASN A 236 -37.87 17.62 -69.42
C ASN A 236 -39.41 17.52 -69.33
N TRP A 237 -40.03 16.91 -70.36
CA TRP A 237 -41.49 16.77 -70.44
C TRP A 237 -42.11 16.04 -69.25
N VAL A 238 -41.49 14.95 -68.78
CA VAL A 238 -42.02 14.15 -67.67
C VAL A 238 -42.01 14.97 -66.38
N GLN A 239 -40.94 15.72 -66.13
CA GLN A 239 -40.84 16.61 -64.97
C GLN A 239 -41.89 17.71 -65.01
N TYR A 240 -42.13 18.34 -66.16
CA TYR A 240 -43.22 19.31 -66.31
C TYR A 240 -44.61 18.69 -66.15
N LYS A 241 -44.78 17.43 -66.57
CA LYS A 241 -46.04 16.69 -66.42
C LYS A 241 -46.34 16.41 -64.94
N GLU A 242 -45.38 15.85 -64.20
CA GLU A 242 -45.57 15.41 -62.81
C GLU A 242 -45.38 16.54 -61.78
N GLY A 243 -44.62 17.57 -62.12
CA GLY A 243 -44.24 18.68 -61.25
C GLY A 243 -42.84 18.56 -60.68
N PHE A 244 -42.27 19.68 -60.25
CA PHE A 244 -40.94 19.78 -59.63
C PHE A 244 -40.86 21.01 -58.70
N GLY A 245 -39.78 21.08 -57.92
CA GLY A 245 -39.59 22.07 -56.87
C GLY A 245 -40.24 21.67 -55.55
N HIS A 246 -40.24 22.59 -54.59
CA HIS A 246 -40.66 22.34 -53.23
C HIS A 246 -41.87 23.20 -52.87
N LEU A 247 -42.78 22.65 -52.07
CA LEU A 247 -43.88 23.39 -51.48
C LEU A 247 -43.54 23.69 -50.03
N SER A 248 -43.74 24.94 -49.60
CA SER A 248 -43.55 25.35 -48.21
C SER A 248 -44.79 26.03 -47.64
N PRO A 249 -45.11 25.89 -46.34
CA PRO A 249 -46.28 26.53 -45.74
C PRO A 249 -46.24 28.06 -45.74
N ASP A 250 -45.04 28.64 -45.87
CA ASP A 250 -44.74 30.07 -45.81
C ASP A 250 -44.53 30.73 -47.19
N ASP A 251 -44.72 29.99 -48.30
CA ASP A 251 -44.65 30.51 -49.69
C ASP A 251 -43.29 31.12 -50.08
N THR A 252 -42.21 30.56 -49.52
CA THR A 252 -40.82 30.98 -49.73
C THR A 252 -40.05 30.06 -50.68
N THR A 253 -40.74 29.14 -51.37
CA THR A 253 -40.13 28.13 -52.24
C THR A 253 -40.61 28.22 -53.69
N GLU A 254 -39.74 27.87 -54.63
CA GLU A 254 -40.10 27.81 -56.05
C GLU A 254 -40.62 26.42 -56.42
N PHE A 255 -41.63 26.39 -57.31
CA PHE A 255 -42.14 25.12 -57.83
C PHE A 255 -42.95 25.28 -59.12
N TRP A 256 -43.14 24.12 -59.76
CA TRP A 256 -44.10 23.86 -60.81
C TRP A 256 -45.00 22.70 -60.38
N LEU A 257 -46.31 22.93 -60.23
CA LEU A 257 -47.21 21.92 -59.65
C LEU A 257 -47.27 20.63 -60.48
N GLY A 258 -47.22 20.75 -61.81
CA GLY A 258 -47.31 19.64 -62.77
C GLY A 258 -48.52 19.75 -63.70
N ASN A 259 -48.30 19.58 -65.00
CA ASN A 259 -49.32 19.77 -66.04
C ASN A 259 -50.51 18.82 -65.86
N GLU A 260 -50.26 17.57 -65.45
CA GLU A 260 -51.33 16.59 -65.20
C GLU A 260 -52.22 17.04 -64.04
N LYS A 261 -51.62 17.55 -62.95
CA LYS A 261 -52.35 18.06 -61.79
C LYS A 261 -53.16 19.31 -62.15
N MET A 262 -52.58 20.24 -62.92
CA MET A 262 -53.27 21.43 -63.42
C MET A 262 -54.47 21.06 -64.31
N HIS A 263 -54.29 20.08 -65.19
CA HIS A 263 -55.37 19.56 -66.03
C HIS A 263 -56.51 18.95 -65.20
N LEU A 264 -56.17 18.14 -64.18
CA LEU A 264 -57.16 17.52 -63.29
C LEU A 264 -57.96 18.56 -62.50
N ILE A 265 -57.34 19.65 -62.05
CA ILE A 265 -58.03 20.75 -61.35
C ILE A 265 -58.96 21.49 -62.32
N THR A 266 -58.42 21.96 -63.45
CA THR A 266 -59.15 22.85 -64.36
C THR A 266 -60.28 22.16 -65.12
N THR A 267 -60.23 20.84 -65.31
CA THR A 267 -61.24 20.07 -66.06
C THR A 267 -62.15 19.20 -65.18
N GLN A 268 -62.10 19.39 -63.85
CA GLN A 268 -62.84 18.53 -62.93
C GLN A 268 -64.37 18.63 -63.06
N SER A 269 -64.90 19.79 -63.47
CA SER A 269 -66.34 20.05 -63.60
C SER A 269 -66.61 21.05 -64.73
N THR A 270 -67.89 21.36 -64.98
CA THR A 270 -68.30 22.40 -65.93
C THR A 270 -68.14 23.82 -65.37
N LEU A 271 -67.70 23.97 -64.11
CA LEU A 271 -67.43 25.28 -63.51
C LEU A 271 -66.15 25.88 -64.13
N PRO A 272 -66.20 27.13 -64.62
CA PRO A 272 -65.03 27.79 -65.16
C PRO A 272 -64.06 28.21 -64.04
N TYR A 273 -62.76 28.04 -64.28
CA TYR A 273 -61.69 28.59 -63.46
C TYR A 273 -61.15 29.89 -64.06
N THR A 274 -60.75 30.81 -63.20
CA THR A 274 -60.03 32.03 -63.59
C THR A 274 -58.56 31.91 -63.21
N LEU A 275 -57.66 32.24 -64.14
CA LEU A 275 -56.22 32.28 -63.90
C LEU A 275 -55.80 33.70 -63.53
N ARG A 276 -55.07 33.84 -62.42
CA ARG A 276 -54.41 35.08 -61.99
C ARG A 276 -52.90 34.88 -62.09
N ILE A 277 -52.22 35.82 -62.76
CA ILE A 277 -50.76 35.86 -62.87
C ILE A 277 -50.31 37.13 -62.16
N GLU A 278 -49.46 36.98 -61.15
CA GLU A 278 -48.85 38.07 -60.40
C GLU A 278 -47.35 38.08 -60.69
N LEU A 279 -46.80 39.26 -60.98
CA LEU A 279 -45.39 39.48 -61.25
C LEU A 279 -44.89 40.55 -60.29
N GLU A 280 -43.61 40.50 -59.94
CA GLU A 280 -42.95 41.55 -59.16
C GLU A 280 -41.63 41.88 -59.85
N ASP A 281 -41.32 43.17 -60.00
CA ASP A 281 -40.03 43.62 -60.52
C ASP A 281 -38.96 43.69 -59.42
N TRP A 282 -37.69 43.81 -59.82
CA TRP A 282 -36.56 43.90 -58.88
C TRP A 282 -36.57 45.14 -57.97
N SER A 283 -37.49 46.09 -58.21
CA SER A 283 -37.72 47.27 -57.38
C SER A 283 -38.93 47.14 -56.46
N GLY A 284 -39.56 45.96 -56.40
CA GLY A 284 -40.69 45.65 -55.53
C GLY A 284 -42.04 46.15 -56.04
N ARG A 285 -42.17 46.46 -57.34
CA ARG A 285 -43.46 46.84 -57.95
C ARG A 285 -44.15 45.60 -58.52
N LYS A 286 -45.44 45.46 -58.20
CA LYS A 286 -46.32 44.38 -58.67
C LYS A 286 -47.24 44.83 -59.79
#